data_AF-A0A968K0W2-F1
#
_entry.id   AF-A0A968K0W2-F1
#
_cell.length_a   1.000
_cell.length_b   1.000
_cell.length_c   1.000
_cell.angle_alpha   90.00
_cell.angle_beta   90.00
_cell.angle_gamma   90.00
#
_symmetry.space_group_name_H-M   'P 1'
#
loop_
_entity.id
_entity.type
_entity.pdbx_description
1 polymer ?
#
loop_
_entity_poly.entity_id
_entity_poly.type
_entity_poly.pdbx_seq_one_letter_code
_entity_poly.pdbx_strand_id
1 'polypeptide(L)' 'RARAYLQGRDFVMPDDVKAMAPKVLRHRLRTTYEADALGIDVDEITRRVLGAVPAP' A
#
# COMPACT_ATOMS: atom_id res chain seq x y z
N ARG A 1 10.51 -9.43 0.94
CA ARG A 1 11.87 -10.02 0.85
C ARG A 1 12.47 -9.89 -0.56
N ALA A 2 11.80 -10.35 -1.62
CA ALA A 2 12.33 -10.24 -2.99
C ALA A 2 12.82 -8.82 -3.37
N ARG A 3 12.03 -7.78 -3.10
CA ARG A 3 12.42 -6.38 -3.37
C ARG A 3 13.70 -5.94 -2.64
N ALA A 4 13.80 -6.23 -1.34
CA ALA A 4 14.99 -5.92 -0.54
C ALA A 4 16.23 -6.64 -1.09
N TYR A 5 16.09 -7.93 -1.42
CA TYR A 5 17.16 -8.74 -2.00
C TYR A 5 17.64 -8.19 -3.35
N LEU A 6 16.70 -7.81 -4.23
CA LEU A 6 17.01 -7.15 -5.51
C LEU A 6 17.69 -5.78 -5.33
N GLN A 7 17.58 -5.17 -4.15
CA GLN A 7 18.25 -3.93 -3.77
C GLN A 7 19.53 -4.16 -2.95
N GLY A 8 20.03 -5.39 -2.88
CA GLY A 8 21.28 -5.73 -2.18
C GLY A 8 21.16 -5.74 -0.65
N ARG A 9 19.94 -5.72 -0.09
CA ARG A 9 19.69 -5.79 1.35
C ARG A 9 19.23 -7.18 1.76
N ASP A 10 19.65 -7.63 2.93
CA ASP A 10 19.31 -8.91 3.54
C ASP A 10 18.06 -8.85 4.43
N PHE A 11 17.65 -7.66 4.86
CA PHE A 11 16.40 -7.42 5.61
C PHE A 11 15.40 -6.53 4.86
N VAL A 12 14.12 -6.67 5.23
CA VAL A 12 13.02 -5.87 4.68
C VAL A 12 12.91 -4.56 5.45
N MET A 13 12.78 -3.45 4.73
CA MET A 13 12.51 -2.13 5.30
C MET A 13 11.03 -1.76 5.12
N PRO A 14 10.47 -0.85 5.94
CA PRO A 14 9.08 -0.39 5.79
C PRO A 14 8.77 0.09 4.36
N ASP A 15 9.73 0.74 3.71
CA ASP A 15 9.60 1.21 2.33
C ASP A 15 9.41 0.10 1.31
N ASP A 16 9.96 -1.10 1.56
CA ASP A 16 9.72 -2.26 0.69
C ASP A 16 8.26 -2.69 0.71
N VAL A 17 7.64 -2.61 1.90
CA VAL A 17 6.23 -2.96 2.09
C VAL A 17 5.35 -1.88 1.48
N LYS A 18 5.63 -0.61 1.78
CA LYS A 18 4.88 0.54 1.23
C LYS A 18 4.93 0.58 -0.30
N ALA A 19 6.08 0.26 -0.91
CA ALA A 19 6.21 0.20 -2.37
C ALA A 19 5.39 -0.93 -3.03
N MET A 20 5.15 -2.03 -2.30
CA MET A 20 4.38 -3.16 -2.82
C MET A 20 2.87 -3.04 -2.56
N ALA A 21 2.48 -2.27 -1.54
CA ALA A 21 1.11 -2.19 -1.07
C ALA A 21 0.08 -1.82 -2.16
N PRO A 22 0.29 -0.82 -3.05
CA PRO A 22 -0.70 -0.50 -4.09
C PRO A 22 -0.99 -1.69 -5.01
N LYS A 23 0.05 -2.41 -5.45
CA LYS A 23 -0.10 -3.56 -6.36
C LYS A 23 -0.78 -4.75 -5.69
N VAL A 24 -0.54 -4.94 -4.40
CA VAL A 24 -1.10 -6.06 -3.63
C VAL A 24 -2.55 -5.79 -3.22
N LEU A 25 -2.86 -4.56 -2.81
CA LEU A 25 -4.15 -4.21 -2.21
C LEU A 25 -5.21 -3.79 -3.23
N ARG A 26 -4.83 -3.31 -4.43
CA ARG A 26 -5.76 -2.84 -5.48
C ARG A 26 -6.91 -3.79 -5.80
N HIS A 27 -6.65 -5.09 -5.79
CA HIS A 27 -7.63 -6.13 -6.11
C HIS A 27 -8.12 -6.89 -4.88
N ARG A 28 -7.68 -6.50 -3.68
CA ARG A 28 -8.00 -7.14 -2.40
C ARG A 28 -8.88 -6.30 -1.50
N LEU A 29 -9.04 -5.03 -1.84
CA LEU A 29 -9.93 -4.10 -1.16
C LEU A 29 -11.15 -3.84 -2.05
N ARG A 30 -12.28 -3.59 -1.40
CA ARG A 30 -13.50 -3.10 -2.04
C ARG A 30 -13.86 -1.78 -1.40
N THR A 31 -14.27 -0.83 -2.22
CA THR A 31 -14.88 0.42 -1.82
C THR A 31 -16.27 0.17 -1.27
N THR A 32 -16.73 1.07 -0.40
CA THR A 32 -18.15 1.11 -0.02
C THR A 32 -18.92 1.92 -1.05
N TYR A 33 -20.24 1.82 -1.04
CA TYR A 33 -21.10 2.61 -1.92
C TYR A 33 -20.88 4.12 -1.74
N GLU A 34 -20.71 4.57 -0.50
CA GLU A 34 -20.44 5.98 -0.21
C GLU A 34 -19.09 6.43 -0.78
N ALA A 35 -18.06 5.59 -0.71
CA ALA A 35 -16.76 5.89 -1.28
C ALA A 35 -16.83 5.98 -2.81
N ASP A 36 -17.54 5.06 -3.47
CA ASP A 36 -17.77 5.09 -4.91
C ASP A 36 -18.53 6.36 -5.33
N ALA A 37 -19.57 6.75 -4.58
CA ALA A 37 -20.34 7.96 -4.83
C ALA A 37 -19.49 9.24 -4.71
N LEU A 38 -18.44 9.21 -3.89
CA LEU A 38 -17.47 10.31 -3.73
C LEU A 38 -16.28 10.22 -4.71
N GLY A 39 -16.25 9.20 -5.58
CA GLY A 39 -15.13 8.97 -6.50
C GLY A 39 -13.83 8.56 -5.80
N ILE A 40 -13.92 8.01 -4.58
CA ILE A 40 -12.77 7.54 -3.81
C ILE A 40 -12.43 6.12 -4.24
N ASP A 41 -11.25 5.94 -4.83
CA ASP A 41 -10.77 4.63 -5.28
C ASP A 41 -9.90 3.92 -4.23
N VAL A 42 -9.59 2.65 -4.51
CA VAL A 42 -8.75 1.80 -3.65
C VAL A 42 -7.33 2.34 -3.50
N ASP A 43 -6.79 3.01 -4.52
CA ASP A 43 -5.44 3.58 -4.49
C ASP A 43 -5.37 4.77 -3.52
N GLU A 44 -6.37 5.63 -3.53
CA GLU A 44 -6.53 6.72 -2.57
C GLU A 44 -6.63 6.19 -1.14
N ILE A 45 -7.50 5.21 -0.90
CA ILE A 45 -7.66 4.59 0.41
C ILE A 45 -6.32 4.01 0.88
N THR A 46 -5.63 3.26 0.02
CA THR A 46 -4.34 2.64 0.32
C THR A 46 -3.30 3.70 0.71
N ARG A 47 -3.21 4.79 -0.05
CA ARG A 47 -2.27 5.89 0.21
C ARG A 47 -2.56 6.59 1.54
N ARG A 48 -3.83 6.85 1.86
CA ARG A 48 -4.25 7.46 3.14
C ARG A 48 -3.88 6.55 4.32
N VAL A 49 -4.18 5.25 4.24
CA VAL A 49 -3.88 4.28 5.29
C VAL A 49 -2.37 4.16 5.52
N LEU A 50 -1.57 4.02 4.46
CA LEU A 50 -0.11 3.90 4.58
C LEU A 50 0.55 5.19 5.09
N GLY A 51 -0.04 6.35 4.81
CA GLY A 51 0.43 7.64 5.31
C GLY A 51 0.11 7.86 6.79
N ALA A 52 -0.97 7.26 7.31
CA ALA A 52 -1.35 7.34 8.71
C ALA A 52 -0.47 6.48 9.63
N VAL A 53 0.28 5.51 9.09
CA VAL A 53 1.18 4.65 9.86
C VAL A 53 2.61 5.24 9.83
N PRO A 54 3.11 5.78 10.97
CA PRO A 54 4.48 6.26 11.05
C PRO A 54 5.46 5.10 10.80
N ALA A 55 6.53 5.38 10.07
CA ALA A 55 7.62 4.43 9.95
C ALA A 55 8.42 4.42 11.27
N PRO A 56 8.90 3.24 11.73
CA PRO A 56 9.86 3.14 12.83
C PRO A 56 11.18 3.83 12.54
#